data_AF-A0A4Y2WJR9-F1
#
_entry.id   AF-A0A4Y2WJR9-F1
#
_cell.length_a   1.000
_cell.length_b   1.000
_cell.length_c   1.000
_cell.angle_alpha   90.00
_cell.angle_beta   90.00
_cell.angle_gamma   90.00
#
_symmetry.space_group_name_H-M   'P 1'
#
loop_
_entity.id
_entity.type
_entity.pdbx_description
1 polymer ?
#
loop_
_entity_poly.entity_id
_entity_poly.type
_entity_poly.pdbx_seq_one_letter_code
_entity_poly.pdbx_strand_id
1 'polypeptide(L)'
;MLTDERCHIRTLASRQIIKARVVDTDNNCVHRFFIPAVNFRATEYVDLIDWQACNVIPPTILRQISSHKLLKMIQNDVPIES
;
A
#
# COMPACT_ATOMS: atom_id res chain seq x y z
N MET A 1 3.35 -5.09 7.03
CA MET A 1 3.15 -4.94 5.57
C MET A 1 4.34 -4.26 4.89
N LEU A 2 4.62 -2.96 5.11
CA LEU A 2 5.84 -2.31 4.60
C LEU A 2 7.13 -2.77 5.31
N THR A 3 7.02 -3.14 6.58
CA THR A 3 8.09 -3.73 7.41
C THR A 3 7.91 -5.25 7.55
N ASP A 4 7.07 -5.88 6.71
CA ASP A 4 6.90 -7.34 6.75
C ASP A 4 8.20 -8.02 6.31
N GLU A 5 8.52 -9.20 6.84
CA GLU A 5 9.72 -9.96 6.45
C GLU A 5 9.64 -10.48 5.01
N ARG A 6 8.42 -10.76 4.52
CA ARG A 6 8.21 -11.30 3.17
C ARG A 6 8.33 -10.21 2.12
N CYS A 7 9.27 -10.37 1.19
CA CYS A 7 9.54 -9.38 0.12
C CYS A 7 8.29 -9.08 -0.74
N HIS A 8 7.54 -10.12 -1.13
CA HIS A 8 6.35 -9.96 -1.97
C HIS A 8 5.26 -9.09 -1.31
N ILE A 9 5.12 -9.17 0.03
CA ILE A 9 4.19 -8.32 0.79
C ILE A 9 4.67 -6.87 0.85
N ARG A 10 5.97 -6.64 1.12
CA ARG A 10 6.55 -5.28 1.12
C ARG A 10 6.46 -4.61 -0.24
N THR A 11 6.74 -5.37 -1.30
CA THR A 11 6.71 -4.89 -2.69
C THR A 11 5.27 -4.56 -3.11
N LEU A 12 4.30 -5.40 -2.75
CA LEU A 12 2.89 -5.12 -2.98
C LEU A 12 2.43 -3.85 -2.25
N ALA A 13 2.76 -3.72 -0.96
CA ALA A 13 2.43 -2.53 -0.16
C ALA A 13 3.03 -1.25 -0.77
N SER A 14 4.31 -1.28 -1.14
CA SER A 14 5.02 -0.14 -1.75
C SER A 14 4.37 0.32 -3.06
N ARG A 15 3.99 -0.63 -3.93
CA ARG A 15 3.29 -0.32 -5.20
C ARG A 15 1.95 0.36 -4.96
N GLN A 16 1.18 -0.13 -3.98
CA GLN A 16 -0.14 0.42 -3.66
C GLN A 16 -0.05 1.83 -3.09
N ILE A 17 0.93 2.10 -2.23
CA ILE A 17 1.14 3.44 -1.66
C ILE A 17 1.52 4.44 -2.75
N ILE A 18 2.36 4.05 -3.71
CA ILE A 18 2.69 4.91 -4.85
C ILE A 18 1.45 5.20 -5.68
N LYS A 19 0.66 4.18 -6.03
CA LYS A 19 -0.58 4.34 -6.79
C LYS A 19 -1.58 5.26 -6.08
N ALA A 20 -1.74 5.10 -4.77
CA ALA A 20 -2.60 5.91 -3.93
C ALA A 20 -2.19 7.40 -3.93
N ARG A 21 -0.89 7.69 -3.89
CA ARG A 21 -0.37 9.07 -3.96
C ARG A 21 -0.62 9.72 -5.31
N VAL A 22 -0.46 8.98 -6.40
CA VAL A 22 -0.77 9.49 -7.75
C VAL A 22 -2.23 9.89 -7.84
N VAL A 23 -3.14 9.06 -7.33
CA VAL A 23 -4.59 9.37 -7.30
C VAL A 23 -4.92 10.60 -6.47
N ASP A 24 -4.28 10.78 -5.31
CA ASP A 24 -4.46 11.95 -4.42
C ASP A 24 -4.03 13.27 -5.09
N THR A 25 -3.09 13.22 -6.05
CA THR A 25 -2.58 14.44 -6.72
C THR A 25 -3.53 14.93 -7.82
N ASP A 26 -4.39 14.06 -8.35
CA ASP A 26 -5.22 14.33 -9.52
C ASP A 26 -6.63 14.83 -9.19
N ASN A 27 -7.07 14.89 -7.92
CA ASN A 27 -8.49 15.18 -7.65
C ASN A 27 -8.81 15.80 -6.27
N ASN A 28 -9.46 16.97 -6.26
CA ASN A 28 -10.06 17.63 -5.07
C ASN A 28 -11.33 16.90 -4.56
N CYS A 29 -11.49 15.60 -4.81
CA CYS A 29 -12.68 14.85 -4.42
C CYS A 29 -12.54 14.30 -3.00
N VAL A 30 -13.59 14.43 -2.19
CA VAL A 30 -13.69 13.76 -0.88
C VAL A 30 -13.57 12.26 -1.09
N HIS A 31 -12.47 11.66 -0.63
CA HIS A 31 -12.21 10.24 -0.82
C HIS A 31 -13.07 9.41 0.15
N ARG A 32 -14.01 8.64 -0.40
CA ARG A 32 -14.84 7.71 0.37
C ARG A 32 -14.07 6.40 0.57
N PHE A 33 -13.76 6.08 1.83
CA PHE A 33 -13.15 4.80 2.17
C PHE A 33 -14.14 3.66 1.90
N PHE A 34 -13.77 2.74 1.02
CA PHE A 34 -14.53 1.52 0.77
C PHE A 34 -13.95 0.42 1.65
N ILE A 35 -14.77 -0.17 2.53
CA ILE A 35 -14.35 -1.32 3.35
C ILE A 35 -14.53 -2.57 2.47
N PRO A 36 -13.45 -3.29 2.14
CA PRO A 36 -13.58 -4.51 1.35
C PRO A 36 -14.24 -5.61 2.18
N ALA A 37 -14.90 -6.56 1.51
CA ALA A 37 -15.44 -7.73 2.17
C ALA A 37 -14.29 -8.56 2.77
N VAL A 38 -14.33 -8.78 4.08
CA VAL A 38 -13.29 -9.55 4.78
C VAL A 38 -13.43 -11.03 4.42
N ASN A 39 -12.39 -11.61 3.82
CA ASN A 39 -12.34 -13.03 3.50
C ASN A 39 -11.87 -13.85 4.73
N PHE A 40 -12.81 -14.43 5.48
CA PHE A 40 -12.49 -15.27 6.65
C PHE A 40 -11.78 -16.60 6.31
N ARG A 41 -11.71 -16.97 5.02
CA ARG A 41 -10.95 -18.13 4.55
C ARG A 41 -9.53 -17.76 4.10
N ALA A 42 -9.16 -16.49 4.19
CA ALA A 42 -7.83 -16.03 3.85
C ALA A 42 -6.79 -16.74 4.73
N THR A 43 -5.82 -17.38 4.08
CA THR A 43 -4.63 -17.93 4.76
C THR A 43 -3.54 -16.88 4.91
N GLU A 44 -3.58 -15.84 4.07
CA GLU A 44 -2.62 -14.75 4.11
C GLU A 44 -3.29 -13.38 4.13
N TYR A 45 -2.56 -12.38 4.65
CA TYR A 45 -3.02 -11.00 4.74
C TYR A 45 -3.32 -10.38 3.36
N VAL A 46 -2.64 -10.88 2.31
CA VAL A 46 -2.84 -10.44 0.92
C VAL A 46 -4.25 -10.76 0.43
N ASP A 47 -4.81 -11.89 0.88
CA ASP A 47 -6.15 -12.37 0.51
C ASP A 47 -7.26 -11.73 1.34
N LEU A 48 -6.90 -11.10 2.47
CA LEU A 48 -7.85 -10.48 3.39
C LEU A 48 -8.33 -9.11 2.91
N ILE A 49 -7.54 -8.43 2.08
CA ILE A 49 -7.81 -7.08 1.58
C ILE A 49 -7.75 -7.11 0.06
N ASP A 50 -8.90 -7.03 -0.60
CA ASP A 50 -8.96 -6.83 -2.04
C ASP A 50 -8.58 -5.40 -2.39
N TRP A 51 -7.29 -5.19 -2.61
CA TRP A 51 -6.70 -3.90 -2.98
C TRP A 51 -7.09 -3.41 -4.38
N GLN A 52 -7.73 -4.24 -5.23
CA GLN A 52 -8.27 -3.77 -6.52
C GLN A 52 -9.60 -3.02 -6.33
N ALA A 53 -10.40 -3.41 -5.35
CA ALA A 53 -11.73 -2.85 -5.11
C ALA A 53 -11.71 -1.59 -4.22
N CYS A 54 -10.63 -1.34 -3.48
CA CYS A 54 -10.51 -0.17 -2.60
C CYS A 54 -9.81 1.00 -3.29
N ASN A 55 -10.45 2.19 -3.29
CA ASN A 55 -9.72 3.44 -3.46
C ASN A 55 -8.79 3.61 -2.25
N VAL A 56 -7.51 3.30 -2.44
CA VAL A 56 -6.49 3.37 -1.40
C VAL A 56 -6.14 4.83 -1.16
N ILE A 57 -6.42 5.31 0.05
CA ILE A 57 -5.86 6.56 0.56
C ILE A 57 -4.57 6.18 1.27
N PRO A 58 -3.41 6.79 0.93
CA PRO A 58 -2.19 6.50 1.66
C PRO A 58 -2.37 6.94 3.12
N PRO A 59 -2.08 6.09 4.12
CA PRO A 59 -2.09 6.50 5.52
C PRO A 59 -1.21 7.73 5.72
N THR A 60 -1.68 8.71 6.51
CA THR A 60 -0.97 9.97 6.74
C THR A 60 0.45 9.75 7.28
N ILE A 61 0.65 8.71 8.09
CA ILE A 61 1.97 8.32 8.61
C ILE A 61 2.97 7.97 7.50
N LEU A 62 2.50 7.45 6.36
CA LEU A 62 3.34 7.12 5.23
C LEU A 62 3.79 8.35 4.45
N ARG A 63 3.20 9.53 4.68
CA ARG A 63 3.62 10.78 4.02
C ARG A 63 5.07 11.16 4.34
N GLN A 64 5.61 10.67 5.46
CA GLN A 64 7.02 10.87 5.84
C GLN A 64 8.00 10.03 5.00
N ILE A 65 7.53 8.95 4.35
CA ILE A 65 8.37 8.10 3.50
C ILE A 65 8.30 8.62 2.06
N SER A 66 9.43 9.01 1.48
CA SER A 66 9.47 9.55 0.11
C SER A 66 9.08 8.50 -0.94
N SER A 67 8.42 8.93 -2.03
CA SER A 67 8.05 8.03 -3.14
C SER A 67 9.29 7.39 -3.77
N HIS A 68 10.42 8.10 -3.79
CA HIS A 68 11.71 7.56 -4.24
C HIS A 68 12.20 6.39 -3.36
N LYS A 69 12.04 6.49 -2.04
CA LYS A 69 12.39 5.40 -1.10
C LYS A 69 11.51 4.18 -1.37
N LEU A 70 10.20 4.37 -1.60
CA LEU A 70 9.28 3.28 -1.97
C LEU A 70 9.63 2.64 -3.33
N LEU A 71 10.01 3.43 -4.34
CA LEU A 71 10.44 2.91 -5.63
C LEU A 71 11.70 2.05 -5.53
N LYS A 72 12.67 2.49 -4.71
CA LYS A 72 13.87 1.69 -4.42
C LYS A 72 13.54 0.37 -3.72
N MET A 73 12.53 0.35 -2.85
CA MET A 73 12.08 -0.90 -2.21
C MET A 73 11.51 -1.90 -3.22
N ILE A 74 10.79 -1.41 -4.24
CA ILE A 74 10.26 -2.26 -5.31
C ILE A 74 11.37 -2.83 -6.20
N GLN A 75 12.44 -2.06 -6.43
CA GLN A 75 13.56 -2.49 -7.28
C GLN A 75 14.55 -3.41 -6.55
N ASN A 76 14.80 -3.15 -5.26
CA ASN A 76 15.89 -3.81 -4.54
C ASN A 76 15.40 -4.86 -3.52
N ASP A 77 14.10 -5.00 -3.30
CA ASP A 77 13.49 -5.84 -2.25
C ASP A 77 14.02 -5.59 -0.81
N VAL A 78 14.63 -4.43 -0.56
CA VAL A 78 15.30 -4.09 0.71
C VAL A 78 14.29 -3.66 1.79
N PRO A 79 14.44 -4.12 3.05
CA PRO A 79 13.63 -3.65 4.17
C PRO A 79 13.80 -2.15 4.44
N ILE A 80 12.82 -1.51 5.08
CA ILE A 80 13.03 -0.15 5.59
C ILE A 80 13.99 -0.25 6.76
N GLU A 81 15.20 0.32 6.60
CA GLU A 81 16.03 0.69 7.75
C GLU A 81 15.21 1.66 8.60
N SER A 82 14.90 1.20 9.82
CA SER A 82 14.11 1.89 10.83
C SER A 82 14.97 2.84 11.62
#